data_AF-A0A7K2Q6X4-F1
#
_entry.id   AF-A0A7K2Q6X4-F1
#
_cell.length_a   1.000
_cell.length_b   1.000
_cell.length_c   1.000
_cell.angle_alpha   90.00
_cell.angle_beta   90.00
_cell.angle_gamma   90.00
#
_symmetry.space_group_name_H-M   'P 1'
#
loop_
_entity.id
_entity.type
_entity.pdbx_description
1 polymer ?
#
loop_
_entity_poly.entity_id
_entity_poly.type
_entity_poly.pdbx_seq_one_letter_code
_entity_poly.pdbx_strand_id
1 'polypeptide(L)'
;SATGESAPAQPPLPNPTGQGIRTVGAATPGLYAGTKRLGSCDVEQQLRALTEDDAKAKAFAEAVSVETAKLPEFLRGLTPVVLRADTRVTNHAFRGGKGEAFQSVLQAGTAVLVDDHGMPRVRCACGNPLQAPRAPKGSPALKGEQWSGYQAQQVIVIEPTPHPVKSLVLVNIADNTWMERKTGDDGAQDAVPQQVPAFDPANGIPTGPVT
;
A
#
# COMPACT_ATOMS: atom_id res chain seq x y z
N SER A 1 -10.05 13.65 -17.70
CA SER A 1 -11.16 13.23 -16.84
C SER A 1 -10.78 11.94 -16.15
N ALA A 2 -10.60 11.95 -14.83
CA ALA A 2 -10.34 10.72 -14.09
C ALA A 2 -11.70 10.12 -13.73
N THR A 3 -12.05 9.00 -14.35
CA THR A 3 -13.20 8.19 -13.92
C THR A 3 -12.88 7.69 -12.51
N GLY A 4 -13.69 8.14 -11.55
CA GLY A 4 -13.62 7.70 -10.16
C GLY A 4 -14.06 6.25 -10.07
N GLU A 5 -13.12 5.33 -10.18
CA GLU A 5 -13.32 3.96 -9.73
C GLU A 5 -13.16 3.96 -8.20
N SER A 6 -14.25 4.29 -7.50
CA SER A 6 -14.31 4.16 -6.05
C SER A 6 -14.43 2.68 -5.71
N ALA A 7 -13.34 2.07 -5.23
CA ALA A 7 -13.46 0.88 -4.39
C ALA A 7 -14.47 1.19 -3.26
N PRO A 8 -15.30 0.23 -2.82
CA PRO A 8 -16.24 0.48 -1.73
C PRO A 8 -15.47 1.03 -0.53
N ALA A 9 -15.82 2.25 -0.13
CA ALA A 9 -15.15 2.97 0.95
C ALA A 9 -15.26 2.13 2.23
N GLN A 10 -14.15 1.57 2.68
CA GLN A 10 -14.10 1.00 4.02
C GLN A 10 -14.20 2.15 5.03
N PRO A 11 -14.99 2.01 6.12
CA PRO A 11 -15.00 3.00 7.18
C PRO A 11 -13.56 3.23 7.65
N PRO A 12 -13.16 4.48 7.93
CA PRO A 12 -11.85 4.75 8.51
C PRO A 12 -11.69 3.90 9.78
N LEU A 13 -10.56 3.22 9.93
CA LEU A 13 -10.27 2.54 11.19
C LEU A 13 -10.21 3.57 12.32
N PRO A 14 -10.69 3.24 13.54
CA PRO A 14 -10.55 4.13 14.68
C PRO A 14 -9.07 4.46 14.95
N ASN A 15 -8.74 5.75 15.09
CA ASN A 15 -7.51 6.21 15.76
C ASN A 15 -7.88 6.68 17.17
N PRO A 16 -7.69 5.84 18.21
CA PRO A 16 -8.12 6.14 19.57
C PRO A 16 -7.45 7.38 20.17
N THR A 17 -6.30 7.79 19.62
CA THR A 17 -5.52 8.92 20.16
C THR A 17 -5.91 10.27 19.57
N GLY A 18 -6.49 10.31 18.36
CA GLY A 18 -6.83 11.55 17.65
C GLY A 18 -5.63 12.48 17.34
N GLN A 19 -4.40 12.00 17.49
CA GLN A 19 -3.18 12.80 17.37
C GLN A 19 -2.59 12.72 15.96
N GLY A 20 -2.82 13.76 15.14
CA GLY A 20 -2.02 14.09 13.95
C GLY A 20 -1.77 12.98 12.92
N ILE A 21 -0.85 13.22 11.98
CA ILE A 21 -0.37 12.15 11.08
C ILE A 21 0.49 11.21 11.93
N ARG A 22 0.09 9.94 12.04
CA ARG A 22 0.88 8.94 12.79
C ARG A 22 1.81 8.19 11.86
N THR A 23 3.01 7.89 12.36
CA THR A 23 3.93 6.99 11.67
C THR A 23 3.71 5.56 12.16
N VAL A 24 3.64 4.58 11.25
CA VAL A 24 3.45 3.16 11.54
C VAL A 24 4.54 2.35 10.85
N GLY A 25 5.15 1.40 11.56
CA GLY A 25 6.12 0.49 10.96
C GLY A 25 5.45 -0.44 9.94
N ALA A 26 6.12 -0.69 8.82
CA ALA A 26 5.60 -1.48 7.71
C ALA A 26 5.28 -2.95 8.06
N ALA A 27 5.91 -3.49 9.12
CA ALA A 27 5.64 -4.83 9.64
C ALA A 27 4.62 -4.88 10.79
N THR A 28 3.98 -3.75 11.14
CA THR A 28 2.94 -3.76 12.18
C THR A 28 1.82 -4.73 11.78
N PRO A 29 1.52 -5.76 12.62
CA PRO A 29 0.47 -6.72 12.32
C PRO A 29 -0.86 -6.01 12.05
N GLY A 30 -1.46 -6.34 10.91
CA GLY A 30 -2.75 -5.79 10.51
C GLY A 30 -2.68 -4.35 10.07
N LEU A 31 -1.51 -3.80 9.74
CA LEU A 31 -1.42 -2.58 8.93
C LEU A 31 -2.13 -2.77 7.58
N TYR A 32 -1.97 -3.95 7.01
CA TYR A 32 -2.51 -4.35 5.74
C TYR A 32 -3.59 -5.43 5.89
N ALA A 33 -4.47 -5.50 4.90
CA ALA A 33 -5.46 -6.55 4.73
C ALA A 33 -5.27 -7.28 3.40
N GLY A 34 -6.02 -8.36 3.22
CA GLY A 34 -6.15 -9.04 1.93
C GLY A 34 -7.26 -10.07 1.97
N THR A 35 -7.47 -10.75 0.85
CA THR A 35 -8.36 -11.91 0.78
C THR A 35 -7.51 -13.17 0.81
N LYS A 36 -7.83 -14.09 1.74
CA LYS A 36 -7.10 -15.34 1.87
C LYS A 36 -7.06 -16.11 0.53
N ARG A 37 -5.87 -16.55 0.11
CA ARG A 37 -5.61 -17.25 -1.16
C ARG A 37 -5.89 -16.45 -2.43
N LEU A 38 -5.98 -15.13 -2.32
CA LEU A 38 -6.23 -14.26 -3.46
C LEU A 38 -5.42 -12.97 -3.37
N GLY A 39 -4.74 -12.67 -4.47
CA GLY A 39 -4.00 -11.42 -4.63
C GLY A 39 -4.97 -10.28 -4.87
N SER A 40 -4.76 -9.16 -4.18
CA SER A 40 -5.52 -7.93 -4.41
C SER A 40 -5.23 -7.30 -5.78
N CYS A 41 -4.23 -7.81 -6.50
CA CYS A 41 -3.69 -7.28 -7.75
C CYS A 41 -3.11 -8.41 -8.61
N ASP A 42 -3.32 -8.36 -9.94
CA ASP A 42 -2.65 -9.25 -10.89
C ASP A 42 -1.31 -8.63 -11.32
N VAL A 43 -0.21 -9.17 -10.78
CA VAL A 43 1.15 -8.68 -11.05
C VAL A 43 1.56 -8.87 -12.51
N GLU A 44 1.17 -9.99 -13.13
CA GLU A 44 1.54 -10.26 -14.53
C GLU A 44 0.76 -9.36 -15.49
N GLN A 45 -0.49 -9.03 -15.18
CA GLN A 45 -1.24 -8.03 -15.93
C GLN A 45 -0.60 -6.65 -15.82
N GLN A 46 -0.16 -6.24 -14.62
CA GLN A 46 0.55 -4.98 -14.42
C GLN A 46 1.86 -4.93 -15.21
N LEU A 47 2.63 -6.02 -15.17
CA LEU A 47 3.88 -6.12 -15.92
C LEU A 47 3.64 -5.98 -17.42
N ARG A 48 2.64 -6.67 -17.99
CA ARG A 48 2.27 -6.52 -19.40
C ARG A 48 1.91 -5.08 -19.74
N ALA A 49 0.96 -4.49 -19.01
CA ALA A 49 0.50 -3.13 -19.26
C ALA A 49 1.61 -2.07 -19.11
N LEU A 50 2.60 -2.32 -18.24
CA LEU A 50 3.76 -1.46 -18.06
C LEU A 50 4.75 -1.58 -19.22
N THR A 51 5.00 -2.80 -19.70
CA THR A 51 6.05 -3.10 -20.69
C THR A 51 5.59 -2.97 -22.15
N GLU A 52 4.29 -2.75 -22.39
CA GLU A 52 3.76 -2.39 -23.72
C GLU A 52 4.21 -1.00 -24.21
N ASP A 53 4.68 -0.13 -23.32
CA ASP A 53 5.15 1.23 -23.62
C ASP A 53 6.52 1.46 -22.99
N ASP A 54 7.57 1.49 -23.82
CA ASP A 54 8.96 1.67 -23.37
C ASP A 54 9.18 2.97 -22.58
N ALA A 55 8.49 4.05 -22.96
CA ALA A 55 8.61 5.33 -22.26
C ALA A 55 7.97 5.26 -20.88
N LYS A 56 6.82 4.57 -20.77
CA LYS A 56 6.17 4.31 -19.48
C LYS A 56 7.00 3.39 -18.61
N ALA A 57 7.54 2.30 -19.17
CA ALA A 57 8.42 1.38 -18.46
C ALA A 57 9.66 2.11 -17.90
N LYS A 58 10.32 2.94 -18.72
CA LYS A 58 11.46 3.75 -18.28
C LYS A 58 11.08 4.74 -17.18
N ALA A 59 9.99 5.49 -17.35
CA ALA A 59 9.55 6.44 -16.34
C ALA A 59 9.16 5.76 -15.02
N PHE A 60 8.57 4.57 -15.07
CA PHE A 60 8.28 3.76 -13.90
C PHE A 60 9.57 3.31 -13.21
N ALA A 61 10.51 2.73 -13.97
CA ALA A 61 11.82 2.30 -13.50
C ALA A 61 12.58 3.42 -12.77
N GLU A 62 12.61 4.63 -13.34
CA GLU A 62 13.16 5.82 -12.70
C GLU A 62 12.45 6.15 -11.38
N ALA A 63 11.10 6.13 -11.36
CA ALA A 63 10.31 6.42 -10.17
C ALA A 63 10.51 5.40 -9.05
N VAL A 64 10.70 4.12 -9.35
CA VAL A 64 10.97 3.09 -8.33
C VAL A 64 12.46 2.85 -8.08
N SER A 65 13.35 3.57 -8.77
CA SER A 65 14.81 3.43 -8.68
C SER A 65 15.31 2.02 -8.99
N VAL A 66 14.80 1.42 -10.06
CA VAL A 66 15.16 0.09 -10.56
C VAL A 66 15.57 0.21 -12.03
N GLU A 67 16.49 -0.63 -12.50
CA GLU A 67 16.81 -0.71 -13.93
C GLU A 67 15.61 -1.23 -14.73
N THR A 68 15.34 -0.69 -15.93
CA THR A 68 14.20 -1.13 -16.75
C THR A 68 14.20 -2.65 -17.01
N ALA A 69 15.37 -3.24 -17.25
CA ALA A 69 15.53 -4.69 -17.43
C ALA A 69 15.17 -5.52 -16.19
N LYS A 70 15.17 -4.91 -15.01
CA LYS A 70 14.85 -5.52 -13.71
C LYS A 70 13.38 -5.35 -13.29
N LEU A 71 12.56 -4.62 -14.07
CA LEU A 71 11.13 -4.45 -13.76
C LEU A 71 10.35 -5.77 -13.60
N PRO A 72 10.57 -6.81 -14.42
CA PRO A 72 9.87 -8.09 -14.22
C PRO A 72 10.19 -8.73 -12.88
N GLU A 73 11.47 -8.73 -12.48
CA GLU A 73 11.91 -9.27 -11.19
C GLU A 73 11.38 -8.43 -10.04
N PHE A 74 11.48 -7.10 -10.15
CA PHE A 74 10.97 -6.17 -9.15
C PHE A 74 9.48 -6.35 -8.89
N LEU A 75 8.64 -6.33 -9.94
CA LEU A 75 7.19 -6.44 -9.79
C LEU A 75 6.77 -7.79 -9.21
N ARG A 76 7.40 -8.90 -9.63
CA ARG A 76 7.14 -10.24 -9.11
C ARG A 76 7.60 -10.44 -7.67
N GLY A 77 8.57 -9.63 -7.21
CA GLY A 77 8.97 -9.60 -5.80
C GLY A 77 8.00 -8.85 -4.89
N LEU A 78 7.01 -8.12 -5.44
CA LEU A 78 6.06 -7.37 -4.64
C LEU A 78 4.88 -8.23 -4.18
N THR A 79 4.35 -7.88 -3.01
CA THR A 79 3.26 -8.59 -2.35
C THR A 79 1.96 -7.79 -2.52
N PRO A 80 0.89 -8.36 -3.11
CA PRO A 80 -0.39 -7.69 -3.21
C PRO A 80 -1.12 -7.66 -1.86
N VAL A 81 -1.52 -6.46 -1.44
CA VAL A 81 -2.24 -6.20 -0.18
C VAL A 81 -3.26 -5.07 -0.35
N VAL A 82 -4.09 -4.85 0.67
CA VAL A 82 -5.04 -3.74 0.79
C VAL A 82 -4.66 -2.85 1.98
N LEU A 83 -4.64 -1.54 1.78
CA LEU A 83 -4.44 -0.56 2.85
C LEU A 83 -5.63 -0.59 3.81
N ARG A 84 -5.39 -0.64 5.12
CA ARG A 84 -6.48 -0.51 6.11
C ARG A 84 -6.63 0.90 6.69
N ALA A 85 -5.73 1.82 6.35
CA ALA A 85 -5.82 3.22 6.77
C ALA A 85 -5.49 4.15 5.61
N ASP A 86 -6.03 5.36 5.69
CA ASP A 86 -5.69 6.44 4.77
C ASP A 86 -4.18 6.71 4.86
N THR A 87 -3.45 6.53 3.76
CA THR A 87 -1.99 6.46 3.76
C THR A 87 -1.40 7.54 2.87
N ARG A 88 -0.51 8.35 3.41
CA ARG A 88 0.21 9.35 2.64
C ARG A 88 1.34 8.71 1.83
N VAL A 89 1.43 9.07 0.56
CA VAL A 89 2.43 8.57 -0.39
C VAL A 89 2.92 9.67 -1.31
N THR A 90 4.05 9.43 -1.98
CA THR A 90 4.37 10.09 -3.24
C THR A 90 3.87 9.20 -4.37
N ASN A 91 2.94 9.70 -5.18
CA ASN A 91 2.38 9.02 -6.34
C ASN A 91 2.94 9.64 -7.63
N HIS A 92 2.91 8.91 -8.73
CA HIS A 92 3.42 9.36 -10.02
C HIS A 92 2.36 9.24 -11.09
N ALA A 93 2.18 10.30 -11.88
CA ALA A 93 1.37 10.26 -13.09
C ALA A 93 2.28 10.22 -14.31
N PHE A 94 1.98 9.38 -15.28
CA PHE A 94 2.68 9.40 -16.56
C PHE A 94 2.03 10.42 -17.50
N ARG A 95 2.74 11.51 -17.83
CA ARG A 95 2.27 12.58 -18.72
C ARG A 95 3.43 13.11 -19.57
N GLY A 96 3.17 13.36 -20.85
CA GLY A 96 4.19 13.92 -21.76
C GLY A 96 5.46 13.08 -21.86
N GLY A 97 5.35 11.74 -21.73
CA GLY A 97 6.49 10.82 -21.78
C GLY A 97 7.32 10.77 -20.49
N LYS A 98 6.85 11.34 -19.38
CA LYS A 98 7.59 11.42 -18.11
C LYS A 98 6.73 11.04 -16.91
N GLY A 99 7.37 10.54 -15.86
CA GLY A 99 6.74 10.34 -14.56
C GLY A 99 6.78 11.63 -13.75
N GLU A 100 5.61 12.18 -13.42
CA GLU A 100 5.46 13.37 -12.58
C GLU A 100 5.08 12.97 -11.15
N ALA A 101 5.98 13.21 -10.20
CA ALA A 101 5.75 12.92 -8.79
C ALA A 101 4.84 13.98 -8.13
N PHE A 102 3.88 13.54 -7.32
CA PHE A 102 3.01 14.40 -6.52
C PHE A 102 2.68 13.75 -5.18
N GLN A 103 2.44 14.56 -4.15
CA GLN A 103 1.99 14.06 -2.84
C GLN A 103 0.51 13.68 -2.91
N SER A 104 0.15 12.54 -2.35
CA SER A 104 -1.22 12.01 -2.36
C SER A 104 -1.53 11.28 -1.05
N VAL A 105 -2.82 11.14 -0.75
CA VAL A 105 -3.31 10.22 0.27
C VAL A 105 -4.13 9.14 -0.45
N LEU A 106 -3.77 7.89 -0.24
CA LEU A 106 -4.54 6.74 -0.70
C LEU A 106 -5.56 6.38 0.39
N GLN A 107 -6.82 6.20 0.00
CA GLN A 107 -7.89 5.82 0.91
C GLN A 107 -7.68 4.39 1.44
N ALA A 108 -8.10 4.12 2.68
CA ALA A 108 -8.32 2.76 3.17
C ALA A 108 -9.19 1.94 2.20
N GLY A 109 -8.86 0.68 1.99
CA GLY A 109 -9.44 -0.17 0.94
C GLY A 109 -8.69 -0.11 -0.39
N THR A 110 -7.72 0.79 -0.57
CA THR A 110 -6.90 0.81 -1.80
C THR A 110 -5.97 -0.40 -1.87
N ALA A 111 -6.07 -1.17 -2.95
CA ALA A 111 -5.13 -2.24 -3.27
C ALA A 111 -3.77 -1.70 -3.76
N VAL A 112 -2.69 -2.23 -3.19
CA VAL A 112 -1.30 -1.87 -3.50
C VAL A 112 -0.39 -3.10 -3.57
N LEU A 113 0.71 -2.98 -4.29
CA LEU A 113 1.83 -3.93 -4.21
C LEU A 113 2.88 -3.35 -3.26
N VAL A 114 3.31 -4.14 -2.26
CA VAL A 114 4.33 -3.74 -1.27
C VAL A 114 5.63 -4.53 -1.45
N ASP A 115 6.78 -3.92 -1.18
CA ASP A 115 8.07 -4.62 -1.22
C ASP A 115 8.33 -5.47 0.04
N ASP A 116 9.49 -6.10 0.09
CA ASP A 116 9.97 -6.91 1.21
C ASP A 116 10.36 -6.09 2.46
N HIS A 117 10.38 -4.77 2.36
CA HIS A 117 10.43 -3.85 3.50
C HIS A 117 9.03 -3.39 3.93
N GLY A 118 7.99 -3.93 3.29
CA GLY A 118 6.58 -3.67 3.53
C GLY A 118 6.13 -2.29 3.06
N MET A 119 6.85 -1.61 2.18
CA MET A 119 6.48 -0.29 1.67
C MET A 119 5.58 -0.38 0.43
N PRO A 120 4.50 0.42 0.31
CA PRO A 120 3.73 0.50 -0.93
C PRO A 120 4.57 1.02 -2.10
N ARG A 121 4.66 0.22 -3.17
CA ARG A 121 5.46 0.51 -4.37
C ARG A 121 4.64 0.68 -5.64
N VAL A 122 3.43 0.11 -5.70
CA VAL A 122 2.53 0.25 -6.86
C VAL A 122 1.10 0.37 -6.39
N ARG A 123 0.32 1.28 -6.99
CA ARG A 123 -1.13 1.31 -6.83
C ARG A 123 -1.78 0.40 -7.86
N CYS A 124 -2.53 -0.60 -7.41
CA CYS A 124 -3.03 -1.65 -8.29
C CYS A 124 -4.12 -1.19 -9.26
N ALA A 125 -4.92 -0.19 -8.90
CA ALA A 125 -5.97 0.30 -9.80
C ALA A 125 -5.44 0.89 -11.13
N CYS A 126 -4.19 1.36 -11.17
CA CYS A 126 -3.66 2.08 -12.33
C CYS A 126 -2.19 1.80 -12.65
N GLY A 127 -1.50 0.96 -11.88
CA GLY A 127 -0.09 0.64 -12.09
C GLY A 127 0.87 1.79 -11.75
N ASN A 128 0.40 2.85 -11.08
CA ASN A 128 1.27 3.98 -10.77
C ASN A 128 2.33 3.58 -9.75
N PRO A 129 3.60 3.96 -9.96
CA PRO A 129 4.64 3.75 -8.98
C PRO A 129 4.43 4.67 -7.77
N LEU A 130 4.68 4.12 -6.59
CA LEU A 130 4.55 4.77 -5.29
C LEU A 130 5.93 4.86 -4.63
N GLN A 131 6.14 5.94 -3.90
CA GLN A 131 7.30 6.15 -3.03
C GLN A 131 6.84 6.65 -1.67
N ALA A 132 7.75 6.62 -0.70
CA ALA A 132 7.56 7.26 0.60
C ALA A 132 7.13 8.73 0.43
N PRO A 133 6.24 9.24 1.29
CA PRO A 133 5.82 10.63 1.24
C PRO A 133 7.00 11.54 1.56
N ARG A 134 7.06 12.71 0.93
CA ARG A 134 8.06 13.73 1.25
C ARG A 134 7.59 14.51 2.47
N ALA A 135 8.53 14.93 3.31
CA ALA A 135 8.22 15.85 4.40
C ALA A 135 7.51 17.10 3.86
N PRO A 136 6.39 17.53 4.48
CA PRO A 136 5.69 18.72 4.04
C PRO A 136 6.59 19.97 4.21
N LYS A 137 6.58 20.86 3.22
CA LYS A 137 7.15 22.20 3.37
C LYS A 137 6.04 23.11 3.90
N GLY A 138 6.10 23.47 5.18
CA GLY A 138 5.04 24.24 5.84
C GLY A 138 3.73 23.45 5.99
N SER A 139 2.60 24.13 5.94
CA SER A 139 1.25 23.54 6.03
C SER A 139 0.72 23.22 4.63
N PRO A 140 0.68 21.95 4.20
CA PRO A 140 0.21 21.60 2.86
C PRO A 140 -1.28 21.88 2.73
N ALA A 141 -1.68 22.56 1.66
CA ALA A 141 -3.08 22.63 1.28
C ALA A 141 -3.54 21.26 0.74
N LEU A 142 -4.60 20.72 1.32
CA LEU A 142 -5.31 19.58 0.74
C LEU A 142 -5.94 20.01 -0.58
N LYS A 143 -5.74 19.21 -1.62
CA LYS A 143 -6.32 19.42 -2.96
C LYS A 143 -7.11 18.18 -3.37
N GLY A 144 -8.18 18.40 -4.12
CA GLY A 144 -9.09 17.34 -4.56
C GLY A 144 -10.29 17.17 -3.64
N GLU A 145 -11.21 16.31 -4.08
CA GLU A 145 -12.41 15.97 -3.32
C GLU A 145 -12.07 14.99 -2.19
N GLN A 146 -12.60 15.27 -1.00
CA GLN A 146 -12.44 14.39 0.15
C GLN A 146 -13.60 13.38 0.14
N TRP A 147 -13.29 12.10 0.30
CA TRP A 147 -14.32 11.08 0.46
C TRP A 147 -15.03 11.23 1.81
N SER A 148 -16.25 10.69 1.88
CA SER A 148 -16.99 10.60 3.14
C SER A 148 -16.18 9.85 4.19
N GLY A 149 -16.02 10.45 5.38
CA GLY A 149 -15.24 9.88 6.48
C GLY A 149 -13.74 10.20 6.44
N TYR A 150 -13.23 10.93 5.44
CA TYR A 150 -11.84 11.40 5.46
C TYR A 150 -11.56 12.25 6.70
N GLN A 151 -10.48 11.92 7.41
CA GLN A 151 -10.04 12.66 8.60
C GLN A 151 -8.52 12.84 8.52
N ALA A 152 -8.08 14.10 8.38
CA ALA A 152 -6.66 14.42 8.23
C ALA A 152 -5.79 13.93 9.42
N GLN A 153 -6.36 13.85 10.62
CA GLN A 153 -5.69 13.36 11.84
C GLN A 153 -5.70 11.82 11.98
N GLN A 154 -6.24 11.10 10.99
CA GLN A 154 -6.22 9.64 10.93
C GLN A 154 -5.23 9.14 9.87
N VAL A 155 -4.74 10.04 9.00
CA VAL A 155 -3.81 9.69 7.92
C VAL A 155 -2.49 9.20 8.49
N ILE A 156 -1.97 8.11 7.94
CA ILE A 156 -0.73 7.50 8.38
C ILE A 156 0.41 7.74 7.38
N VAL A 157 1.64 7.67 7.89
CA VAL A 157 2.85 7.45 7.11
C VAL A 157 3.39 6.08 7.48
N ILE A 158 3.80 5.32 6.47
CA ILE A 158 4.41 4.00 6.69
C ILE A 158 5.92 4.16 6.65
N GLU A 159 6.60 3.60 7.64
CA GLU A 159 8.07 3.52 7.70
C GLU A 159 8.55 2.11 7.35
N PRO A 160 9.57 1.98 6.50
CA PRO A 160 10.08 0.67 6.09
C PRO A 160 10.69 -0.07 7.28
N THR A 161 10.68 -1.40 7.21
CA THR A 161 11.49 -2.20 8.12
C THR A 161 12.98 -1.99 7.85
N PRO A 162 13.87 -2.08 8.86
CA PRO A 162 15.32 -1.96 8.65
C PRO A 162 15.91 -3.15 7.88
N HIS A 163 15.22 -4.29 7.89
CA HIS A 163 15.62 -5.51 7.18
C HIS A 163 14.41 -6.09 6.44
N PRO A 164 14.64 -6.79 5.31
CA PRO A 164 13.57 -7.52 4.62
C PRO A 164 12.82 -8.47 5.54
N VAL A 165 11.49 -8.45 5.45
CA VAL A 165 10.61 -9.40 6.13
C VAL A 165 10.22 -10.52 5.19
N LYS A 166 10.11 -11.74 5.73
CA LYS A 166 9.74 -12.94 4.95
C LYS A 166 8.24 -13.09 4.76
N SER A 167 7.47 -12.43 5.61
CA SER A 167 6.01 -12.47 5.61
C SER A 167 5.44 -11.20 6.22
N LEU A 168 4.18 -10.94 5.89
CA LEU A 168 3.34 -9.90 6.45
C LEU A 168 2.17 -10.56 7.17
N VAL A 169 1.87 -10.09 8.38
CA VAL A 169 0.68 -10.49 9.14
C VAL A 169 -0.46 -9.55 8.77
N LEU A 170 -1.40 -10.08 7.98
CA LEU A 170 -2.52 -9.36 7.38
C LEU A 170 -3.83 -9.67 8.10
N VAL A 171 -4.83 -8.81 7.88
CA VAL A 171 -6.23 -9.09 8.22
C VAL A 171 -6.95 -9.65 7.00
N ASN A 172 -7.61 -10.80 7.18
CA ASN A 172 -8.49 -11.35 6.15
C ASN A 172 -9.78 -10.53 6.06
N ILE A 173 -10.05 -9.96 4.90
CA ILE A 173 -11.20 -9.06 4.68
C ILE A 173 -12.54 -9.78 4.86
N ALA A 174 -12.59 -11.10 4.59
CA ALA A 174 -13.84 -11.85 4.58
C ALA A 174 -14.43 -12.10 5.98
N ASP A 175 -13.58 -12.29 6.99
CA ASP A 175 -13.97 -12.74 8.33
C ASP A 175 -13.25 -11.99 9.47
N ASN A 176 -12.43 -10.98 9.14
CA ASN A 176 -11.67 -10.18 10.08
C ASN A 176 -10.69 -11.00 10.96
N THR A 177 -10.22 -12.15 10.46
CA THR A 177 -9.23 -13.00 11.14
C THR A 177 -7.79 -12.67 10.71
N TRP A 178 -6.82 -13.16 11.47
CA TRP A 178 -5.41 -13.03 11.15
C TRP A 178 -4.96 -14.04 10.09
N MET A 179 -4.21 -13.57 9.10
CA MET A 179 -3.55 -14.41 8.11
C MET A 179 -2.09 -13.96 7.89
N GLU A 180 -1.22 -14.89 7.49
CA GLU A 180 0.15 -14.61 7.11
C GLU A 180 0.29 -14.80 5.60
N ARG A 181 0.85 -13.78 4.92
CA ARG A 181 1.21 -13.84 3.50
C ARG A 181 2.72 -13.69 3.37
N LYS A 182 3.37 -14.59 2.64
CA LYS A 182 4.80 -14.48 2.35
C LYS A 182 5.07 -13.30 1.43
N THR A 183 6.20 -12.64 1.61
CA THR A 183 6.60 -11.56 0.70
C THR A 183 6.88 -12.11 -0.70
N GLY A 184 6.36 -11.42 -1.72
CA GLY A 184 6.40 -11.84 -3.12
C GLY A 184 5.39 -12.93 -3.51
N ASP A 185 4.57 -13.42 -2.57
CA ASP A 185 3.49 -14.37 -2.86
C ASP A 185 2.19 -13.62 -3.19
N ASP A 186 1.45 -14.12 -4.18
CA ASP A 186 0.15 -13.56 -4.58
C ASP A 186 -1.01 -13.99 -3.66
N GLY A 187 -0.72 -14.74 -2.59
CA GLY A 187 -1.68 -15.28 -1.64
C GLY A 187 -1.83 -16.80 -1.73
N ALA A 188 -1.34 -17.44 -2.80
CA ALA A 188 -1.43 -18.90 -2.94
C ALA A 188 -0.88 -19.67 -1.72
N GLN A 189 0.09 -19.10 -1.00
CA GLN A 189 0.71 -19.68 0.18
C GLN A 189 0.22 -19.10 1.51
N ASP A 190 -0.90 -18.36 1.51
CA ASP A 190 -1.47 -17.78 2.73
C ASP A 190 -1.73 -18.84 3.80
N ALA A 191 -1.26 -18.54 5.01
CA ALA A 191 -1.37 -19.41 6.18
C ALA A 191 -2.02 -18.67 7.37
N VAL A 192 -2.24 -19.40 8.46
CA VAL A 192 -2.50 -18.76 9.76
C VAL A 192 -1.12 -18.42 10.36
N PRO A 193 -0.93 -17.21 10.93
CA PRO A 193 0.34 -16.85 11.55
C PRO A 193 0.69 -17.82 12.68
N GLN A 194 1.98 -18.16 12.82
CA GLN A 194 2.43 -19.05 13.90
C GLN A 194 2.15 -18.47 15.29
N GLN A 195 2.36 -17.16 15.44
CA GLN A 195 1.96 -16.40 16.61
C GLN A 195 0.81 -15.48 16.20
N VAL A 196 -0.39 -15.76 16.69
CA VAL A 196 -1.55 -14.90 16.47
C VAL A 196 -1.39 -13.66 17.34
N PRO A 197 -1.40 -12.44 16.76
CA PRO A 197 -1.31 -11.22 17.54
C PRO A 197 -2.44 -11.14 18.59
N ALA A 198 -2.09 -10.78 19.83
CA ALA A 198 -3.05 -10.55 20.92
C ALA A 198 -3.78 -9.19 20.77
N PHE A 199 -4.36 -8.95 19.59
CA PHE A 199 -5.09 -7.76 19.23
C PHE A 199 -6.26 -8.13 18.33
N ASP A 200 -7.43 -7.55 18.57
CA ASP A 200 -8.59 -7.72 17.68
C ASP A 200 -8.45 -6.76 16.49
N PRO A 201 -8.32 -7.26 15.25
CA PRO A 201 -8.26 -6.41 14.05
C PRO A 201 -9.38 -5.38 13.96
N ALA A 202 -10.58 -5.64 14.50
CA ALA A 202 -11.69 -4.70 14.49
C ALA A 202 -11.37 -3.38 15.22
N ASN A 203 -10.44 -3.41 16.18
CA ASN A 203 -10.05 -2.24 16.97
C ASN A 203 -9.06 -1.30 16.25
N GLY A 204 -8.66 -1.63 15.02
CA GLY A 204 -7.82 -0.75 14.20
C GLY A 204 -6.45 -1.34 13.86
N ILE A 205 -5.44 -0.49 13.87
CA ILE A 205 -4.03 -0.86 13.70
C ILE A 205 -3.32 -0.63 15.04
N PRO A 206 -2.56 -1.60 15.56
CA PRO A 206 -1.84 -1.44 16.81
C PRO A 206 -0.88 -0.24 16.80
N THR A 207 -0.82 0.49 17.92
CA THR A 207 0.11 1.62 18.13
C THR A 207 1.44 1.21 18.77
N GLY A 208 1.57 -0.07 19.13
CA GLY A 208 2.77 -0.64 19.74
C GLY A 208 2.86 -2.14 19.49
N PRO A 209 3.88 -2.81 20.06
CA PRO A 209 4.04 -4.25 19.94
C PRO A 209 2.79 -5.00 20.42
N VAL A 210 2.39 -6.00 19.65
CA VAL A 210 1.30 -6.92 20.00
C VAL A 210 1.94 -8.27 20.27
N THR A 211 2.23 -8.55 21.54
CA THR A 211 2.83 -9.80 22.02
C THR A 211 1.77 -10.78 22.48
#